data_AF-A0A959V8B4-F1
#
_entry.id   AF-A0A959V8B4-F1
#
_cell.length_a   1.000
_cell.length_b   1.000
_cell.length_c   1.000
_cell.angle_alpha   90.00
_cell.angle_beta   90.00
_cell.angle_gamma   90.00
#
_symmetry.space_group_name_H-M   'P 1'
#
loop_
_entity.id
_entity.type
_entity.pdbx_description
1 polymer ?
#
loop_
_entity_poly.entity_id
_entity_poly.type
_entity_poly.pdbx_seq_one_letter_code
_entity_poly.pdbx_strand_id
1 'polypeptide(L)' 'MTKLKEILQLSVEKRIHLIQTIWDSIAEEALNADLSEEHKAILKDRYESYQSNPDDNVSWEEVKKKIQDKL' A
#
# COMPACT_ATOMS: atom_id res chain seq x y z
N MET A 1 -17.10 -20.69 -11.26
CA MET A 1 -15.75 -21.07 -10.74
C MET A 1 -14.66 -21.17 -11.83
N THR A 2 -15.02 -21.29 -13.12
CA THR A 2 -14.05 -21.50 -14.22
C THR A 2 -13.05 -20.36 -14.39
N LYS A 3 -13.50 -19.10 -14.29
CA LYS A 3 -12.62 -17.91 -14.43
C LYS A 3 -11.54 -17.78 -13.35
N LEU A 4 -11.83 -18.18 -12.11
CA LEU A 4 -10.81 -18.12 -11.04
C LEU A 4 -9.71 -19.17 -11.29
N LYS A 5 -10.09 -20.35 -11.79
CA LYS A 5 -9.10 -21.38 -12.16
C LYS A 5 -8.19 -20.88 -13.27
N GLU A 6 -8.71 -20.19 -14.27
CA GLU A 6 -7.92 -19.58 -15.36
C GLU A 6 -6.94 -18.51 -14.85
N ILE A 7 -7.38 -17.64 -13.93
CA ILE A 7 -6.49 -16.64 -13.30
C ILE A 7 -5.34 -17.31 -12.54
N LEU A 8 -5.62 -18.40 -11.82
CA LEU A 8 -4.59 -19.13 -11.08
C LEU A 8 -3.58 -19.83 -11.99
N GLN A 9 -3.91 -20.11 -13.26
CA GLN A 9 -2.98 -20.65 -14.25
C GLN A 9 -2.04 -19.60 -14.88
N LEU A 10 -2.29 -18.29 -14.65
CA LEU A 10 -1.41 -17.23 -15.13
C LEU A 10 -0.04 -17.26 -14.42
N SER A 11 0.98 -16.67 -15.04
CA SER A 11 2.26 -16.43 -14.35
C SER A 11 2.05 -15.51 -13.14
N VAL A 12 2.96 -15.61 -12.16
CA VAL A 12 2.93 -14.76 -10.95
C VAL A 12 2.85 -13.28 -11.34
N GLU A 13 3.67 -12.84 -12.29
CA GLU A 13 3.69 -11.47 -12.81
C GLU A 13 2.33 -11.02 -13.35
N LYS A 14 1.69 -11.84 -14.19
CA LYS A 14 0.37 -11.53 -14.74
C LYS A 14 -0.72 -11.48 -13.66
N ARG A 15 -0.62 -12.33 -12.62
CA ARG A 15 -1.53 -12.27 -11.48
C ARG A 15 -1.32 -11.00 -10.66
N ILE A 16 -0.07 -10.61 -10.41
CA ILE A 16 0.24 -9.35 -9.71
C ILE A 16 -0.33 -8.17 -10.49
N HIS A 17 -0.09 -8.11 -11.80
CA HIS A 17 -0.63 -7.05 -12.65
C HIS A 17 -2.16 -7.02 -12.61
N LEU A 18 -2.82 -8.18 -12.71
CA LEU A 18 -4.28 -8.26 -12.62
C LEU A 18 -4.81 -7.80 -11.26
N ILE A 19 -4.15 -8.18 -10.16
CA ILE A 19 -4.50 -7.71 -8.81
C ILE A 19 -4.40 -6.19 -8.75
N GLN A 20 -3.31 -5.61 -9.27
CA GLN A 20 -3.13 -4.16 -9.32
C GLN A 20 -4.25 -3.49 -10.12
N THR A 21 -4.57 -3.97 -11.32
CA THR A 21 -5.64 -3.42 -12.15
C THR A 21 -7.00 -3.47 -11.46
N ILE A 22 -7.33 -4.59 -10.80
CA ILE A 22 -8.58 -4.71 -10.04
C ILE A 22 -8.58 -3.73 -8.87
N TRP A 23 -7.46 -3.60 -8.17
CA TRP A 23 -7.32 -2.68 -7.04
C TRP A 23 -7.49 -1.21 -7.46
N ASP A 24 -6.88 -0.82 -8.58
CA ASP A 24 -7.02 0.53 -9.15
C ASP A 24 -8.49 0.82 -9.54
N SER A 25 -9.16 -0.14 -10.17
CA SER A 25 -10.60 -0.02 -10.49
C SER A 25 -11.48 0.15 -9.25
N ILE A 26 -11.20 -0.60 -8.17
CA ILE A 26 -11.93 -0.44 -6.91
C ILE A 26 -11.67 0.94 -6.32
N ALA A 27 -10.43 1.42 -6.36
CA ALA A 27 -10.09 2.75 -5.89
C ALA A 27 -10.84 3.83 -6.68
N GLU A 28 -10.87 3.76 -8.01
CA GLU A 28 -11.64 4.68 -8.86
C GLU A 28 -13.14 4.71 -8.51
N GLU A 29 -13.74 3.55 -8.25
CA GLU A 29 -15.14 3.47 -7.81
C GLU A 29 -15.34 4.04 -6.40
N ALA A 30 -14.41 3.76 -5.48
CA ALA A 30 -14.46 4.17 -4.07
C ALA A 30 -14.09 5.63 -3.84
N LEU A 31 -13.35 6.27 -4.75
CA LEU A 31 -12.88 7.67 -4.65
C LEU A 31 -14.02 8.71 -4.63
N ASN A 32 -15.26 8.29 -4.79
CA ASN A 32 -16.44 9.14 -4.56
C ASN A 32 -16.82 9.27 -3.07
N ALA A 33 -16.22 8.49 -2.17
CA ALA A 33 -16.42 8.62 -0.73
C ALA A 33 -15.32 9.53 -0.14
N ASP A 34 -15.73 10.71 0.35
CA ASP A 34 -14.81 11.58 1.10
C ASP A 34 -14.30 10.85 2.37
N LEU A 35 -13.04 11.08 2.73
CA LEU A 35 -12.49 10.54 3.97
C LEU A 35 -13.27 11.12 5.14
N SER A 36 -13.53 10.30 6.17
CA SER A 36 -14.09 10.84 7.43
C SER A 36 -13.12 11.87 8.02
N GLU A 37 -13.68 12.87 8.71
CA GLU A 37 -12.88 13.89 9.39
C GLU A 37 -11.92 13.27 10.43
N GLU A 38 -12.29 12.15 11.04
CA GLU A 38 -11.42 11.39 11.95
C GLU A 38 -10.17 10.84 11.22
N HIS A 39 -10.33 10.24 10.04
CA HIS A 39 -9.20 9.78 9.25
C HIS A 39 -8.33 10.94 8.75
N LYS A 40 -8.94 12.05 8.34
CA LYS A 40 -8.20 13.27 7.95
C LYS A 40 -7.37 13.82 9.12
N ALA A 41 -7.92 13.84 10.33
CA ALA A 41 -7.21 14.29 11.53
C ALA A 41 -5.99 13.40 11.82
N ILE A 42 -6.12 12.07 11.77
CA ILE A 42 -4.99 11.15 11.98
C ILE A 42 -3.89 11.38 10.95
N LEU A 43 -4.25 11.57 9.68
CA LEU A 43 -3.26 11.84 8.61
C LEU A 43 -2.55 13.17 8.84
N LYS A 44 -3.29 14.21 9.23
CA LYS A 44 -2.73 15.52 9.56
C LYS A 44 -1.74 15.42 10.72
N ASP A 45 -2.11 14.77 11.81
CA ASP A 45 -1.26 14.63 13.00
C ASP A 45 0.03 13.86 12.67
N ARG A 46 -0.07 12.77 11.90
CA ARG A 46 1.10 12.01 11.43
C ARG A 46 2.00 12.83 10.52
N TYR A 47 1.41 13.66 9.66
CA TYR A 47 2.17 14.52 8.78
C TYR A 47 2.91 15.63 9.54
N GLU A 48 2.27 16.27 10.52
CA GLU A 48 2.90 17.26 11.39
C GLU A 48 4.02 16.64 12.25
N SER A 49 3.80 15.43 12.76
CA SER A 49 4.84 14.65 13.47
C SER A 49 6.04 14.34 12.58
N TYR A 50 5.81 13.97 11.32
CA TYR A 50 6.88 13.72 10.35
C TYR A 50 7.67 14.99 10.03
N GLN A 51 6.99 16.13 9.83
CA GLN A 51 7.64 17.40 9.55
C GLN A 51 8.45 17.95 10.72
N SER A 52 7.99 17.72 11.95
CA SER A 52 8.68 18.18 13.16
C SER A 52 9.86 17.30 13.57
N ASN A 53 9.94 16.05 13.07
CA ASN A 53 11.00 15.10 13.40
C ASN A 53 11.70 14.58 12.12
N PRO A 54 12.40 15.43 11.36
CA PRO A 54 13.03 15.03 10.10
C PRO A 54 14.09 13.92 10.26
N ASP A 55 14.70 13.82 11.44
CA ASP A 55 15.72 12.82 11.78
C ASP A 55 15.13 11.49 12.27
N ASP A 56 13.82 11.39 12.51
CA ASP A 56 13.13 10.14 12.93
C ASP A 56 12.78 9.24 11.73
N ASN A 57 13.56 9.36 10.65
CA ASN A 57 13.39 8.60 9.44
C ASN A 57 14.58 7.67 9.25
N VAL A 58 14.30 6.44 8.84
CA VAL A 58 15.33 5.47 8.47
C VAL A 58 15.30 5.27 6.96
N SER A 59 16.47 5.18 6.35
CA SER A 59 16.56 4.87 4.93
C SER A 59 16.04 3.46 4.67
N TRP A 60 15.53 3.24 3.45
CA TRP A 60 15.09 1.92 3.04
C TRP A 60 16.20 0.87 3.13
N GLU A 61 17.44 1.25 2.82
CA GLU A 61 18.60 0.37 2.93
C GLU A 61 18.87 -0.06 4.39
N GLU A 62 18.72 0.85 5.36
CA GLU A 62 18.85 0.52 6.78
C GLU A 62 17.75 -0.42 7.27
N VAL A 63 16.50 -0.20 6.83
CA VAL A 63 15.37 -1.09 7.13
C VAL A 63 15.62 -2.48 6.54
N LYS A 64 16.01 -2.54 5.27
CA LYS A 64 16.29 -3.79 4.56
C LYS A 64 17.41 -4.57 5.25
N LYS A 65 18.50 -3.90 5.63
CA LYS A 65 19.60 -4.49 6.38
C LYS A 65 19.12 -5.06 7.72
N LYS A 66 18.34 -4.29 8.50
CA LYS A 66 17.76 -4.75 9.78
C LYS A 66 16.87 -5.99 9.63
N ILE A 67 16.11 -6.10 8.54
CA ILE A 67 15.26 -7.26 8.28
C ILE A 67 16.12 -8.48 7.91
N GLN A 68 17.14 -8.30 7.08
CA GLN A 68 18.06 -9.36 6.68
C GLN A 68 18.89 -9.88 7.86
N ASP A 69 19.35 -9.00 8.75
CA ASP A 69 20.13 -9.37 9.95
C ASP A 69 19.29 -10.15 10.99
N LYS A 70 17.96 -10.15 10.88
CA LYS A 70 17.03 -10.88 11.77
C LYS A 70 16.57 -12.23 11.22
N LEU A 71 16.92 -12.56 9.98
CA LEU A 71 16.62 -13.84 9.32
C LEU A 71 17.80 -14.80 9.46
#